data_AF-A0A2G6PBX8-F1
#
_entry.id   AF-A0A2G6PBX8-F1
#
_cell.length_a   1.000
_cell.length_b   1.000
_cell.length_c   1.000
_cell.angle_alpha   90.00
_cell.angle_beta   90.00
_cell.angle_gamma   90.00
#
_symmetry.space_group_name_H-M   'P 1'
#
loop_
_entity.id
_entity.type
_entity.pdbx_description
1 polymer ?
#
loop_
_entity_poly.entity_id
_entity_poly.type
_entity_poly.pdbx_seq_one_letter_code
_entity_poly.pdbx_strand_id
1 'polypeptide(L)'
;MGTVTVKVKIDEMIYADLKQMAEASTWSLNDVLAQTIKAGLPPSLTKVPAAFHRELLSLNSLNDRDLMKVADGNWPVPKMDETYQKADFLTLRRTYAMSVLRWRGHPVPNLYEFG
;
A
#
# COMPACT_ATOMS: atom_id res chain seq x y z
N MET A 1 -19.80 3.43 12.90
CA MET A 1 -19.02 3.21 11.67
C MET A 1 -20.00 2.98 10.54
N GLY A 2 -19.83 3.63 9.39
CA GLY A 2 -20.71 3.44 8.23
C GLY A 2 -20.17 2.35 7.31
N THR A 3 -21.05 1.67 6.59
CA THR A 3 -20.69 0.81 5.45
C THR A 3 -20.98 1.55 4.15
N VAL A 4 -20.17 1.29 3.13
CA VAL A 4 -20.38 1.78 1.76
C VAL A 4 -20.34 0.60 0.80
N THR A 5 -21.23 0.61 -0.19
CA THR A 5 -21.27 -0.42 -1.23
C THR A 5 -20.58 0.10 -2.48
N VAL A 6 -19.58 -0.65 -2.96
CA VAL A 6 -18.86 -0.36 -4.19
C VAL A 6 -19.09 -1.49 -5.18
N LYS A 7 -19.36 -1.17 -6.45
CA LYS A 7 -19.44 -2.15 -7.54
C LYS A 7 -18.10 -2.20 -8.27
N VAL A 8 -17.49 -3.36 -8.29
CA VAL A 8 -16.22 -3.62 -8.99
C VAL A 8 -16.40 -4.83 -9.90
N LYS A 9 -15.76 -4.79 -11.08
CA LYS A 9 -15.62 -5.97 -11.93
C LYS A 9 -14.38 -6.72 -11.47
N ILE A 10 -14.54 -7.99 -11.11
CA ILE A 10 -13.44 -8.89 -10.77
C ILE A 10 -13.37 -10.00 -11.81
N ASP A 11 -12.16 -10.54 -11.99
CA ASP A 11 -11.93 -11.69 -12.85
C ASP A 11 -12.72 -12.91 -12.36
N GLU A 12 -13.22 -13.74 -13.29
CA GLU A 12 -14.02 -14.92 -12.97
C GLU A 12 -13.25 -15.94 -12.13
N MET A 13 -11.93 -16.08 -12.35
CA MET A 13 -11.09 -16.98 -11.57
C MET A 13 -10.99 -16.49 -10.12
N ILE A 14 -10.81 -15.17 -9.91
CA ILE A 14 -10.79 -14.57 -8.56
C ILE A 14 -12.12 -14.80 -7.85
N TYR A 15 -13.25 -14.64 -8.56
CA TYR A 15 -14.56 -14.93 -7.97
C TYR A 15 -14.71 -16.40 -7.58
N ALA A 16 -14.26 -17.33 -8.44
CA ALA A 16 -14.33 -18.76 -8.16
C ALA A 16 -13.55 -19.13 -6.89
N ASP A 17 -12.33 -18.61 -6.71
CA ASP A 17 -11.51 -18.85 -5.52
C ASP A 17 -12.17 -18.31 -4.24
N LEU A 18 -12.71 -17.09 -4.30
CA LEU A 18 -13.42 -16.48 -3.16
C LEU A 18 -14.70 -17.24 -2.81
N LYS A 19 -15.45 -17.72 -3.81
CA LYS A 19 -16.65 -18.54 -3.63
C LYS A 19 -16.32 -19.88 -3.02
N GLN A 20 -15.27 -20.55 -3.50
CA GLN A 20 -14.80 -21.80 -2.93
C GLN A 20 -14.45 -21.65 -1.45
N MET A 21 -13.76 -20.57 -1.07
CA MET A 21 -13.42 -20.31 0.33
C MET A 21 -14.67 -20.08 1.20
N ALA A 22 -15.67 -19.37 0.69
CA ALA A 22 -16.93 -19.18 1.40
C ALA A 22 -17.67 -20.52 1.58
N GLU A 23 -17.74 -21.36 0.54
CA GLU A 23 -18.37 -22.69 0.59
C GLU A 23 -17.64 -23.66 1.54
N ALA A 24 -16.32 -23.54 1.65
CA ALA A 24 -15.49 -24.35 2.53
C ALA A 24 -15.44 -23.84 3.99
N SER A 25 -16.01 -22.67 4.29
CA SER A 25 -15.95 -22.04 5.61
C SER A 25 -17.34 -21.68 6.15
N THR A 26 -17.39 -21.13 7.36
CA THR A 26 -18.63 -20.59 7.94
C THR A 26 -18.90 -19.14 7.51
N TRP A 27 -18.05 -18.57 6.65
CA TRP A 27 -18.11 -17.15 6.28
C TRP A 27 -18.94 -16.95 5.03
N SER A 28 -19.70 -15.86 4.99
CA SER A 28 -20.38 -15.48 3.75
C SER A 28 -19.37 -15.02 2.69
N LEU A 29 -19.75 -15.08 1.42
CA LEU A 29 -18.93 -14.53 0.33
C LEU A 29 -18.58 -13.04 0.58
N ASN A 30 -19.49 -12.28 1.18
CA ASN A 30 -19.24 -10.88 1.54
C ASN A 30 -18.16 -10.73 2.62
N ASP A 31 -18.14 -11.62 3.62
CA ASP A 31 -17.12 -11.59 4.68
C ASP A 31 -15.74 -11.96 4.14
N VAL A 32 -15.69 -12.97 3.26
CA VAL A 32 -14.45 -13.36 2.56
C VAL A 32 -13.95 -12.19 1.70
N LEU A 33 -14.82 -11.56 0.91
CA LEU A 33 -14.48 -10.37 0.11
C LEU A 33 -13.97 -9.22 0.99
N ALA A 34 -14.68 -8.89 2.06
CA ALA A 34 -14.32 -7.80 2.96
C ALA A 34 -12.96 -8.06 3.62
N GLN A 35 -12.71 -9.29 4.07
CA GLN A 35 -11.43 -9.68 4.65
C GLN A 35 -10.29 -9.65 3.63
N THR A 36 -10.52 -10.13 2.40
CA THR A 36 -9.53 -10.07 1.33
C THR A 36 -9.16 -8.62 0.99
N ILE A 37 -10.15 -7.72 0.90
CA ILE A 37 -9.90 -6.28 0.70
C ILE A 37 -9.13 -5.69 1.89
N LYS A 38 -9.53 -6.03 3.13
CA LYS A 38 -8.86 -5.55 4.35
C LYS A 38 -7.41 -5.98 4.42
N ALA A 39 -7.11 -7.23 4.06
CA ALA A 39 -5.75 -7.76 4.01
C ALA A 39 -4.92 -7.13 2.87
N GLY A 40 -5.56 -6.77 1.75
CA GLY A 40 -4.94 -6.13 0.59
C GLY A 40 -4.98 -4.60 0.59
N LEU A 41 -5.21 -3.95 1.73
CA LEU A 41 -5.27 -2.49 1.79
C LEU A 41 -3.91 -1.86 1.40
N PRO A 42 -3.93 -0.72 0.67
CA PRO A 42 -2.72 0.03 0.39
C PRO A 42 -2.09 0.59 1.68
N PRO A 43 -0.79 0.95 1.66
CA PRO A 43 -0.13 1.51 2.82
C PRO A 43 -0.82 2.77 3.36
N SER A 44 -1.10 2.76 4.66
CA SER A 44 -1.77 3.86 5.37
C SER A 44 -0.78 4.92 5.83
N LEU A 45 -1.21 6.18 5.83
CA LEU A 45 -0.46 7.33 6.34
C LEU A 45 -0.99 7.85 7.69
N THR A 46 -1.86 7.08 8.36
CA THR A 46 -2.48 7.49 9.64
C THR A 46 -1.50 7.85 10.76
N LYS A 47 -0.31 7.21 10.77
CA LYS A 47 0.76 7.50 11.74
C LYS A 47 1.82 8.48 11.22
N VAL A 48 1.68 8.95 9.99
CA VAL A 48 2.63 9.87 9.34
C VAL A 48 2.19 11.32 9.58
N PRO A 49 3.10 12.25 9.91
CA PRO A 49 2.77 13.67 9.97
C PRO A 49 2.13 14.19 8.68
N ALA A 50 1.04 14.96 8.80
CA ALA A 50 0.26 15.45 7.66
C ALA A 50 1.09 16.25 6.64
N ALA A 51 2.14 16.93 7.11
CA ALA A 51 3.08 17.67 6.27
C ALA A 51 3.72 16.81 5.16
N PHE A 52 3.84 15.49 5.38
CA PHE A 52 4.48 14.56 4.45
C PHE A 52 3.49 13.85 3.53
N HIS A 53 2.18 13.92 3.80
CA HIS A 53 1.18 13.11 3.09
C HIS A 53 1.15 13.40 1.60
N ARG A 54 1.19 14.68 1.20
CA ARG A 54 1.13 15.07 -0.21
C ARG A 54 2.27 14.44 -1.01
N GLU A 55 3.49 14.54 -0.50
CA GLU A 55 4.66 13.98 -1.17
C GLU A 55 4.61 12.46 -1.22
N LEU A 56 4.29 11.79 -0.12
CA LEU A 56 4.22 10.32 -0.09
C LEU A 56 3.11 9.79 -1.02
N LEU A 57 1.92 10.41 -0.99
CA LEU A 57 0.82 10.00 -1.87
C LEU A 57 1.18 10.19 -3.36
N SER A 58 1.99 11.19 -3.70
CA SER A 58 2.45 11.40 -5.08
C SER A 58 3.25 10.20 -5.64
N LEU A 59 3.89 9.41 -4.77
CA LEU A 59 4.61 8.22 -5.19
C LEU A 59 3.69 7.15 -5.81
N ASN A 60 2.39 7.13 -5.46
CA ASN A 60 1.44 6.18 -6.05
C ASN A 60 1.22 6.39 -7.56
N SER A 61 1.56 7.56 -8.11
CA SER A 61 1.47 7.78 -9.56
C SER A 61 2.69 7.27 -10.33
N LEU A 62 3.78 6.91 -9.64
CA LEU A 62 4.96 6.35 -10.27
C LEU A 62 4.71 4.91 -10.73
N ASN A 63 5.36 4.51 -11.82
CA ASN A 63 5.44 3.11 -12.22
C ASN A 63 6.41 2.34 -11.27
N ASP A 64 6.40 1.02 -11.37
CA ASP A 64 7.17 0.16 -10.46
C ASP A 64 8.68 0.37 -10.57
N ARG A 65 9.20 0.65 -11.78
CA ARG A 65 10.62 0.92 -11.99
C ARG A 65 11.06 2.20 -11.30
N ASP A 66 10.26 3.25 -11.37
CA ASP A 66 10.56 4.53 -10.74
C ASP A 66 10.35 4.47 -9.22
N LEU A 67 9.36 3.72 -8.74
CA LEU A 67 9.23 3.40 -7.31
C LEU A 67 10.45 2.65 -6.77
N MET A 68 11.02 1.72 -7.54
CA MET A 68 12.23 1.01 -7.15
C MET A 68 13.41 1.98 -6.97
N LYS A 69 13.57 2.93 -7.89
CA LYS A 69 14.57 4.00 -7.74
C LYS A 69 14.35 4.83 -6.47
N VAL A 70 13.11 5.13 -6.12
CA VAL A 70 12.80 5.83 -4.86
C VAL A 70 13.21 4.98 -3.67
N ALA A 71 12.86 3.70 -3.65
CA ALA A 71 13.22 2.76 -2.58
C ALA A 71 14.75 2.64 -2.41
N ASP A 72 15.49 2.62 -3.50
CA ASP A 72 16.96 2.56 -3.53
C ASP A 72 17.63 3.89 -3.15
N GLY A 73 16.88 4.99 -3.08
CA GLY A 73 17.42 6.34 -2.87
C GLY A 73 18.00 6.99 -4.15
N ASN A 74 17.83 6.34 -5.30
CA ASN A 74 18.29 6.79 -6.61
C ASN A 74 17.21 7.60 -7.36
N TRP A 75 16.43 8.40 -6.62
CA TRP A 75 15.36 9.24 -7.19
C TRP A 75 15.44 10.67 -6.63
N PRO A 76 15.18 11.70 -7.45
CA PRO A 76 15.25 13.09 -7.01
C PRO A 76 14.45 13.35 -5.74
N VAL A 77 15.11 13.99 -4.78
CA VAL A 77 14.49 14.45 -3.53
C VAL A 77 13.72 15.73 -3.83
N PRO A 78 12.46 15.88 -3.38
CA PRO A 78 11.71 17.11 -3.54
C PRO A 78 12.41 18.26 -2.84
N LYS A 79 12.20 19.48 -3.33
CA LYS A 79 12.65 20.66 -2.61
C LYS A 79 11.87 20.77 -1.30
N MET A 80 12.59 20.72 -0.18
CA MET A 80 12.03 20.65 1.15
C MET A 80 12.51 21.81 2.01
N ASP A 81 11.57 22.41 2.73
CA ASP A 81 11.80 23.53 3.63
C ASP A 81 12.51 23.07 4.92
N GLU A 82 12.80 23.97 5.86
CA GLU A 82 13.51 23.62 7.12
C GLU A 82 12.72 22.65 8.03
N THR A 83 11.42 22.51 7.82
CA THR A 83 10.51 21.59 8.54
C THR A 83 10.89 20.11 8.39
N TYR A 84 11.69 19.78 7.39
CA TYR A 84 12.12 18.42 7.09
C TYR A 84 13.50 18.20 7.70
N GLN A 85 13.58 17.63 8.90
CA GLN A 85 14.81 16.95 9.29
C GLN A 85 15.06 15.84 8.26
N LYS A 86 15.99 16.12 7.33
CA LYS A 86 16.06 15.44 6.02
C LYS A 86 16.28 13.93 6.13
N ALA A 87 16.91 13.46 7.21
CA ALA A 87 17.15 12.03 7.42
C ALA A 87 15.86 11.23 7.67
N ASP A 88 14.95 11.75 8.49
CA ASP A 88 13.72 11.04 8.87
C ASP A 88 12.74 10.97 7.69
N PHE A 89 12.61 12.07 6.93
CA PHE A 89 11.73 12.10 5.78
C PHE A 89 12.21 11.19 4.64
N LEU A 90 13.51 11.18 4.33
CA LEU A 90 14.04 10.33 3.25
C LEU A 90 13.83 8.84 3.57
N THR A 91 14.04 8.45 4.83
CA THR A 91 13.76 7.08 5.29
C THR A 91 12.28 6.75 5.10
N LEU A 92 11.39 7.64 5.55
CA LEU A 92 9.94 7.46 5.40
C LEU A 92 9.52 7.34 3.92
N ARG A 93 10.10 8.15 3.04
CA ARG A 93 9.83 8.12 1.59
C ARG A 93 10.21 6.78 0.98
N ARG A 94 11.38 6.25 1.33
CA ARG A 94 11.87 4.95 0.86
C ARG A 94 10.98 3.81 1.36
N THR A 95 10.65 3.83 2.65
CA THR A 95 9.77 2.82 3.27
C THR A 95 8.37 2.83 2.67
N TYR A 96 7.82 4.01 2.37
CA TYR A 96 6.53 4.11 1.69
C TYR A 96 6.61 3.54 0.27
N ALA A 97 7.64 3.87 -0.50
CA ALA A 97 7.83 3.32 -1.85
C ALA A 97 7.91 1.79 -1.85
N MET A 98 8.66 1.19 -0.92
CA MET A 98 8.71 -0.26 -0.72
C MET A 98 7.34 -0.84 -0.38
N SER A 99 6.57 -0.16 0.48
CA SER A 99 5.22 -0.61 0.86
C SER A 99 4.24 -0.57 -0.31
N VAL A 100 4.34 0.43 -1.20
CA VAL A 100 3.55 0.51 -2.44
C VAL A 100 3.94 -0.62 -3.40
N LEU A 101 5.24 -0.87 -3.60
CA LEU A 101 5.72 -1.97 -4.42
C LEU A 101 5.19 -3.33 -3.94
N ARG A 102 5.23 -3.58 -2.63
CA ARG A 102 4.67 -4.80 -2.03
C ARG A 102 3.17 -4.91 -2.29
N TRP A 103 2.43 -3.82 -2.11
CA TRP A 103 0.99 -3.78 -2.40
C TRP A 103 0.67 -4.06 -3.87
N ARG A 104 1.58 -3.71 -4.80
CA ARG A 104 1.49 -4.04 -6.22
C ARG A 104 1.95 -5.46 -6.57
N GLY A 105 2.31 -6.27 -5.58
CA GLY A 105 2.71 -7.67 -5.78
C GLY A 105 4.21 -7.91 -5.96
N HIS A 106 5.07 -6.90 -5.74
CA HIS A 106 6.52 -7.10 -5.81
C HIS A 106 7.07 -7.70 -4.52
N PRO A 107 8.02 -8.66 -4.60
CA PRO A 107 8.68 -9.23 -3.44
C PRO A 107 9.72 -8.24 -2.90
N VAL A 108 9.30 -7.34 -2.00
CA VAL A 108 10.19 -6.35 -1.37
C VAL A 108 10.37 -6.69 0.11
N PRO A 109 11.62 -6.73 0.64
CA PRO A 109 11.87 -6.98 2.05
C PRO A 109 11.15 -5.98 2.94
N ASN A 110 10.54 -6.47 4.02
CA ASN A 110 9.95 -5.63 5.05
C ASN A 110 11.05 -5.07 5.95
N LEU A 111 11.35 -3.78 5.86
CA LEU A 111 12.37 -3.16 6.73
C LEU A 111 11.98 -3.14 8.22
N TYR A 112 10.73 -3.43 8.59
CA TYR A 112 10.28 -3.57 9.98
C TYR A 112 10.34 -5.02 10.51
N GLU A 113 10.85 -5.99 9.75
CA GLU A 113 11.09 -7.37 10.24
C GLU A 113 12.45 -7.55 10.94
N PHE A 114 13.27 -6.50 11.02
CA PHE A 114 14.56 -6.50 11.71
C PHE A 114 14.62 -5.55 12.92
N GLY A 115 13.46 -5.26 13.55
CA GLY A 115 13.34 -4.45 14.76
C GLY A 115 13.15 -5.29 16.01
#